data_AF-A0A7X9QRQ0-F1
#
_entry.id   AF-A0A7X9QRQ0-F1
#
_cell.length_a   1.000
_cell.length_b   1.000
_cell.length_c   1.000
_cell.angle_alpha   90.00
_cell.angle_beta   90.00
_cell.angle_gamma   90.00
#
_symmetry.space_group_name_H-M   'P 1'
#
loop_
_entity.id
_entity.type
_entity.pdbx_description
1 polymer ?
#
loop_
_entity_poly.entity_id
_entity_poly.type
_entity_poly.pdbx_seq_one_letter_code
_entity_poly.pdbx_strand_id
1 'polypeptide(L)'
;MLSNEADLQKEYEYFLKDHLPDGFSYVDDEEPPTVVVTVKNAAETAKKVETELRFQGYSESMVTVTANVDGEHQQIHLSFDLLYFTEQQAKSCLLLVARTIYTFESGSETKEETSIFSFFNSKKRHRKRDEDKFKDDITKEDVVKAVRKFSDNLPDGTYRTILVNDDYSIDLSQLRRFLPRKPTQKYYMSKETYEIFEEHEAHIPPLMDKVQKAVDAYVREHKEYPIIPYDHARRVNGYLLVQEHLLDEMPSMDFYITNYDGLITHTKPKK
;
A
#
# COMPACT_ATOMS: atom_id res chain seq x y z
N MET A 1 -26.60 7.60 -7.62
CA MET A 1 -25.23 7.57 -8.17
C MET A 1 -24.67 8.99 -8.25
N LEU A 2 -25.35 9.94 -8.89
CA LEU A 2 -24.93 11.37 -8.94
C LEU A 2 -24.75 12.08 -7.57
N SER A 3 -25.42 11.65 -6.49
CA SER A 3 -25.26 12.32 -5.19
C SER A 3 -23.93 11.99 -4.50
N ASN A 4 -23.46 10.75 -4.58
CA ASN A 4 -22.24 10.33 -3.88
C ASN A 4 -20.98 10.92 -4.53
N GLU A 5 -20.94 11.06 -5.86
CA GLU A 5 -19.82 11.68 -6.58
C GLU A 5 -19.73 13.18 -6.27
N ALA A 6 -20.86 13.88 -6.26
CA ALA A 6 -20.91 15.30 -5.92
C ALA A 6 -20.55 15.58 -4.44
N ASP A 7 -20.89 14.67 -3.53
CA ASP A 7 -20.55 14.80 -2.11
C ASP A 7 -19.05 14.52 -1.87
N LEU A 8 -18.48 13.50 -2.54
CA LEU A 8 -17.03 13.26 -2.54
C LEU A 8 -16.28 14.47 -3.08
N GLN A 9 -16.66 14.98 -4.25
CA GLN A 9 -15.99 16.13 -4.88
C GLN A 9 -15.98 17.37 -3.97
N LYS A 10 -17.07 17.63 -3.24
CA LYS A 10 -17.14 18.72 -2.24
C LYS A 10 -16.21 18.50 -1.05
N GLU A 11 -16.12 17.27 -0.53
CA GLU A 11 -15.22 16.94 0.58
C GLU A 11 -13.73 17.11 0.17
N TYR A 12 -13.40 16.76 -1.08
CA TYR A 12 -12.06 16.95 -1.64
C TYR A 12 -11.72 18.41 -1.93
N GLU A 13 -12.65 19.17 -2.50
CA GLU A 13 -12.46 20.61 -2.68
C GLU A 13 -12.26 21.31 -1.33
N TYR A 14 -12.98 20.91 -0.28
CA TYR A 14 -12.74 21.40 1.08
C TYR A 14 -11.31 21.07 1.56
N PHE A 15 -10.84 19.85 1.35
CA PHE A 15 -9.46 19.48 1.69
C PHE A 15 -8.43 20.33 0.92
N LEU A 16 -8.60 20.49 -0.39
CA LEU A 16 -7.70 21.29 -1.22
C LEU A 16 -7.75 22.79 -0.90
N LYS A 17 -8.83 23.30 -0.30
CA LYS A 17 -8.91 24.70 0.14
C LYS A 17 -8.23 24.94 1.49
N ASP A 18 -8.42 24.03 2.45
CA ASP A 18 -8.09 24.30 3.85
C ASP A 18 -6.86 23.56 4.40
N HIS A 19 -6.31 22.58 3.65
CA HIS A 19 -5.28 21.68 4.18
C HIS A 19 -4.05 21.52 3.26
N LEU A 20 -3.76 22.54 2.44
CA LEU A 20 -2.59 22.53 1.57
C LEU A 20 -1.28 22.76 2.36
N PRO A 21 -0.16 22.20 1.87
CA PRO A 21 1.16 22.55 2.40
C PRO A 21 1.47 24.04 2.24
N ASP A 22 2.28 24.59 3.14
CA ASP A 22 2.76 25.98 3.05
C ASP A 22 3.37 26.26 1.66
N GLY A 23 3.01 27.39 1.05
CA GLY A 23 3.45 27.78 -0.30
C GLY A 23 2.63 27.20 -1.46
N PHE A 24 1.67 26.31 -1.19
CA PHE A 24 0.67 25.88 -2.15
C PHE A 24 -0.60 26.73 -2.00
N SER A 25 -1.32 26.94 -3.08
CA SER A 25 -2.55 27.72 -3.11
C SER A 25 -3.57 27.03 -4.00
N TYR A 26 -4.81 26.95 -3.55
CA TYR A 26 -5.91 26.47 -4.38
C TYR A 26 -6.37 27.57 -5.32
N VAL A 27 -6.66 27.22 -6.58
CA VAL A 27 -7.26 28.16 -7.54
C VAL A 27 -8.76 27.92 -7.58
N ASP A 28 -9.51 28.87 -7.00
CA ASP A 28 -10.96 28.87 -7.13
C ASP A 28 -11.37 29.03 -8.61
N ASP A 29 -12.43 28.35 -9.01
CA ASP A 29 -13.05 28.40 -10.35
C ASP A 29 -12.25 27.73 -11.50
N GLU A 30 -11.24 26.90 -11.21
CA GLU A 30 -10.63 26.00 -12.20
C GLU A 30 -11.25 24.58 -12.16
N GLU A 31 -11.68 24.10 -13.34
CA GLU A 31 -12.06 22.71 -13.58
C GLU A 31 -11.06 22.06 -14.56
N PRO A 32 -10.36 20.97 -14.17
CA PRO A 32 -10.46 20.27 -12.89
C PRO A 32 -9.75 21.04 -11.74
N PRO A 33 -10.03 20.69 -10.46
CA PRO A 33 -9.48 21.38 -9.29
C PRO A 33 -7.95 21.50 -9.34
N THR A 34 -7.46 22.74 -9.27
CA THR A 34 -6.04 23.05 -9.43
C THR A 34 -5.42 23.60 -8.15
N VAL A 35 -4.23 23.10 -7.85
CA VAL A 35 -3.34 23.65 -6.83
C VAL A 35 -2.10 24.23 -7.52
N VAL A 36 -1.73 25.45 -7.15
CA VAL A 36 -0.54 26.13 -7.65
C VAL A 36 0.54 26.23 -6.58
N VAL A 37 1.79 26.21 -7.00
CA VAL A 37 2.96 26.44 -6.15
C VAL A 37 3.98 27.29 -6.88
N THR A 38 4.49 28.31 -6.20
CA THR A 38 5.54 29.19 -6.76
C THR A 38 6.90 28.53 -6.60
N VAL A 39 7.68 28.51 -7.67
CA VAL A 39 8.99 27.86 -7.76
C VAL A 39 9.99 28.76 -8.51
N LYS A 40 11.28 28.49 -8.39
CA LYS A 40 12.34 29.27 -9.08
C LYS A 40 12.44 28.97 -10.57
N ASN A 41 12.24 27.71 -10.94
CA ASN A 41 12.31 27.23 -12.32
C ASN A 41 11.11 26.32 -12.63
N ALA A 42 9.99 26.90 -13.07
CA ALA A 42 8.74 26.17 -13.32
C ALA A 42 8.91 25.03 -14.31
N ALA A 43 9.59 25.28 -15.44
CA ALA A 43 9.74 24.28 -16.50
C ALA A 43 10.54 23.05 -16.05
N GLU A 44 11.67 23.27 -15.36
CA GLU A 44 12.53 22.17 -14.92
C GLU A 44 11.94 21.44 -13.71
N THR A 45 11.41 22.19 -12.73
CA THR A 45 10.79 21.62 -11.54
C THR A 45 9.52 20.84 -11.89
N ALA A 46 8.68 21.33 -12.81
CA ALA A 46 7.50 20.60 -13.29
C ALA A 46 7.90 19.24 -13.89
N LYS A 47 8.94 19.21 -14.74
CA LYS A 47 9.43 17.96 -15.34
C LYS A 47 9.91 16.96 -14.28
N LYS A 48 10.58 17.44 -13.22
CA LYS A 48 11.04 16.59 -12.11
C LYS A 48 9.87 16.07 -11.28
N VAL A 49 8.93 16.93 -10.95
CA VAL A 49 7.70 16.57 -10.24
C VAL A 49 6.92 15.53 -11.03
N GLU A 50 6.73 15.74 -12.32
CA GLU A 50 6.03 14.80 -13.19
C GLU A 50 6.76 13.45 -13.25
N THR A 51 8.08 13.45 -13.47
CA THR A 51 8.86 12.20 -13.48
C THR A 51 8.69 11.40 -12.19
N GLU A 52 8.73 12.08 -11.04
CA GLU A 52 8.55 11.43 -9.74
C GLU A 52 7.11 10.92 -9.54
N LEU A 53 6.11 11.68 -9.96
CA LEU A 53 4.70 11.25 -9.89
C LEU A 53 4.46 9.99 -10.73
N ARG A 54 4.96 9.95 -11.96
CA ARG A 54 4.85 8.76 -12.83
C ARG A 54 5.59 7.56 -12.22
N PHE A 55 6.77 7.78 -11.64
CA PHE A 55 7.53 6.73 -10.96
C PHE A 55 6.79 6.13 -9.77
N GLN A 56 6.02 6.95 -9.04
CA GLN A 56 5.21 6.54 -7.89
C GLN A 56 3.82 6.02 -8.28
N GLY A 57 3.54 5.86 -9.58
CA GLY A 57 2.31 5.26 -10.09
C GLY A 57 1.12 6.22 -10.28
N TYR A 58 1.32 7.53 -10.13
CA TYR A 58 0.28 8.51 -10.46
C TYR A 58 0.23 8.71 -11.97
N SER A 59 -0.90 8.39 -12.60
CA SER A 59 -1.10 8.53 -14.05
C SER A 59 -1.40 9.97 -14.47
N GLU A 60 -1.26 10.28 -15.77
CA GLU A 60 -1.63 11.59 -16.33
C GLU A 60 -3.12 11.90 -16.15
N SER A 61 -3.98 10.87 -16.20
CA SER A 61 -5.41 11.02 -15.95
C SER A 61 -5.74 11.32 -14.50
N MET A 62 -4.83 11.08 -13.55
CA MET A 62 -5.02 11.45 -12.15
C MET A 62 -4.61 12.89 -11.92
N VAL A 63 -3.35 13.20 -12.23
CA VAL A 63 -2.77 14.52 -11.96
C VAL A 63 -1.92 14.98 -13.13
N THR A 64 -2.28 16.15 -13.64
CA THR A 64 -1.54 16.85 -14.69
C THR A 64 -0.68 17.93 -14.06
N VAL A 65 0.60 17.96 -14.44
CA VAL A 65 1.56 18.95 -13.98
C VAL A 65 1.84 19.89 -15.14
N THR A 66 1.56 21.17 -14.99
CA THR A 66 1.90 22.17 -16.00
C THR A 66 2.75 23.28 -15.42
N ALA A 67 3.78 23.68 -16.16
CA ALA A 67 4.58 24.83 -15.82
C ALA A 67 3.90 26.09 -16.37
N ASN A 68 3.69 27.07 -15.52
CA ASN A 68 3.20 28.38 -15.91
C ASN A 68 4.26 29.44 -15.61
N VAL A 69 4.50 30.31 -16.58
CA VAL A 69 5.47 31.40 -16.48
C VAL A 69 4.74 32.68 -16.85
N ASP A 70 4.33 33.43 -15.82
CA ASP A 70 3.69 34.73 -15.98
C ASP A 70 4.61 35.83 -15.43
N GLY A 71 5.35 36.47 -16.33
CA GLY A 71 6.32 37.50 -15.98
C GLY A 71 7.45 36.99 -15.08
N GLU A 72 7.60 37.57 -13.89
CA GLU A 72 8.59 37.16 -12.88
C GLU A 72 8.10 36.00 -11.99
N HIS A 73 6.82 35.63 -12.08
CA HIS A 73 6.24 34.56 -11.29
C HIS A 73 6.29 33.24 -12.05
N GLN A 74 7.11 32.32 -11.56
CA GLN A 74 7.19 30.96 -12.07
C GLN A 74 6.40 30.03 -11.15
N GLN A 75 5.41 29.35 -11.72
CA GLN A 75 4.48 28.52 -10.96
C GLN A 75 4.32 27.13 -11.60
N ILE A 76 3.99 26.16 -10.78
CA ILE A 76 3.55 24.84 -11.23
C ILE A 76 2.08 24.71 -10.87
N HIS A 77 1.26 24.36 -11.85
CA HIS A 77 -0.13 24.01 -11.68
C HIS A 77 -0.24 22.49 -11.62
N LEU A 78 -0.93 22.01 -10.58
CA LEU A 78 -1.26 20.62 -10.35
C LEU A 78 -2.77 20.51 -10.46
N SER A 79 -3.28 20.03 -11.59
CA SER A 79 -4.71 19.85 -11.79
C SER A 79 -5.07 18.39 -11.52
N PHE A 80 -6.04 18.19 -10.63
CA PHE A 80 -6.41 16.88 -10.07
C PHE A 80 -7.75 16.43 -10.62
N ASP A 81 -7.79 15.27 -11.28
CA ASP A 81 -9.04 14.57 -11.54
C ASP A 81 -9.45 13.80 -10.27
N LEU A 82 -10.31 14.44 -9.48
CA LEU A 82 -10.73 13.95 -8.16
C LEU A 82 -11.51 12.63 -8.22
N LEU A 83 -12.02 12.22 -9.38
CA LEU A 83 -12.68 10.92 -9.54
C LEU A 83 -11.71 9.75 -9.35
N TYR A 84 -10.41 10.00 -9.50
CA TYR A 84 -9.36 8.98 -9.34
C TYR A 84 -8.60 9.09 -8.03
N PHE A 85 -8.94 10.03 -7.15
CA PHE A 85 -8.23 10.27 -5.90
C PHE A 85 -9.05 9.91 -4.66
N THR A 86 -8.41 9.17 -3.74
CA THR A 86 -8.80 9.16 -2.32
C THR A 86 -8.13 10.31 -1.56
N GLU A 87 -8.65 10.69 -0.38
CA GLU A 87 -8.12 11.83 0.42
C GLU A 87 -6.67 11.57 0.82
N GLN A 88 -6.37 10.32 1.16
CA GLN A 88 -5.01 9.89 1.47
C GLN A 88 -4.08 9.91 0.26
N GLN A 89 -4.58 9.58 -0.94
CA GLN A 89 -3.79 9.67 -2.18
C GLN A 89 -3.53 11.12 -2.56
N ALA A 90 -4.51 12.03 -2.42
CA ALA A 90 -4.34 13.45 -2.68
C ALA A 90 -3.30 14.06 -1.71
N LYS A 91 -3.41 13.76 -0.42
CA LYS A 91 -2.41 14.13 0.61
C LYS A 91 -1.03 13.60 0.29
N SER A 92 -0.93 12.32 -0.04
CA SER A 92 0.37 11.67 -0.34
C SER A 92 0.99 12.24 -1.62
N CYS A 93 0.18 12.55 -2.62
CA CYS A 93 0.58 13.21 -3.85
C CYS A 93 1.14 14.61 -3.55
N LEU A 94 0.38 15.46 -2.85
CA LEU A 94 0.83 16.81 -2.48
C LEU A 94 2.11 16.81 -1.65
N LEU A 95 2.25 15.89 -0.68
CA LEU A 95 3.48 15.74 0.11
C LEU A 95 4.68 15.30 -0.74
N LEU A 96 4.46 14.40 -1.70
CA LEU A 96 5.48 13.98 -2.64
C LEU A 96 5.93 15.16 -3.50
N VAL A 97 4.98 15.95 -4.05
CA VAL A 97 5.29 17.15 -4.84
C VAL A 97 6.08 18.15 -4.01
N ALA A 98 5.62 18.49 -2.80
CA ALA A 98 6.31 19.42 -1.90
C ALA A 98 7.75 18.96 -1.59
N ARG A 99 7.95 17.66 -1.31
CA ARG A 99 9.27 17.09 -1.06
C ARG A 99 10.16 17.17 -2.31
N THR A 100 9.62 16.90 -3.49
CA THR A 100 10.36 16.91 -4.74
C THR A 100 10.82 18.32 -5.08
N ILE A 101 9.92 19.31 -4.96
CA ILE A 101 10.26 20.73 -5.13
C ILE A 101 11.37 21.13 -4.15
N TYR A 102 11.20 20.84 -2.86
CA TYR A 102 12.20 21.17 -1.85
C TYR A 102 13.57 20.56 -2.15
N THR A 103 13.61 19.28 -2.50
CA THR A 103 14.86 18.56 -2.78
C THR A 103 15.56 19.11 -4.01
N PHE A 104 14.78 19.44 -5.03
CA PHE A 104 15.29 19.95 -6.29
C PHE A 104 15.82 21.38 -6.16
N GLU A 105 15.06 22.28 -5.54
CA GLU A 105 15.45 23.68 -5.38
C GLU A 105 16.56 23.88 -4.33
N SER A 106 16.57 23.07 -3.27
CA SER A 106 17.67 23.09 -2.29
C SER A 106 18.96 22.47 -2.83
N GLY A 107 18.87 21.65 -3.87
CA GLY A 107 20.02 21.08 -4.58
C GLY A 107 20.68 22.06 -5.56
N SER A 108 19.97 23.13 -5.96
CA SER A 108 20.43 24.08 -6.98
C SER A 108 21.11 25.35 -6.45
N GLU A 109 21.13 25.61 -5.13
CA GLU A 109 21.76 26.83 -4.59
C GLU A 109 22.73 26.59 -3.44
N THR A 110 23.93 27.14 -3.60
CA THR A 110 24.87 27.47 -2.53
C THR A 110 24.23 28.47 -1.57
N LYS A 111 24.03 28.03 -0.32
CA LYS A 111 23.80 28.81 0.90
C LYS A 111 23.57 30.32 0.69
N GLU A 112 22.33 30.74 0.62
CA GLU A 112 21.91 31.99 1.22
C GLU A 112 20.45 31.91 1.68
N GLU A 113 20.21 32.56 2.81
CA GLU A 113 19.09 32.35 3.70
C GLU A 113 17.78 32.90 3.13
N THR A 114 16.70 32.12 3.20
CA THR A 114 15.39 32.67 3.53
C THR A 114 14.53 31.61 4.20
N SER A 115 14.21 31.91 5.45
CA SER A 115 13.32 31.20 6.34
C SER A 115 11.90 31.11 5.75
N ILE A 116 11.57 30.02 5.05
CA ILE A 116 10.20 29.79 4.58
C ILE A 116 9.54 28.56 5.24
N PHE A 117 10.28 27.64 5.87
CA PHE A 117 9.64 26.45 6.48
C PHE A 117 10.17 26.13 7.88
N SER A 118 9.44 26.55 8.92
CA SER A 118 9.71 26.23 10.32
C SER A 118 9.24 24.83 10.75
N PHE A 119 8.91 23.93 9.82
CA PHE A 119 8.36 22.60 10.13
C PHE A 119 9.40 21.58 10.63
N PHE A 120 10.71 21.83 10.49
CA PHE A 120 11.78 20.87 10.81
C PHE A 120 12.67 21.25 12.01
N ASN A 121 12.16 21.97 13.01
CA ASN A 121 12.89 22.13 14.28
C ASN A 121 12.65 20.96 15.25
N SER A 122 13.22 19.79 14.92
CA SER A 122 13.46 18.76 15.94
C SER A 122 14.80 19.04 16.64
N LYS A 123 14.77 19.26 17.96
CA LYS A 123 15.95 19.42 18.82
C LYS A 123 17.07 18.44 18.44
N LYS A 124 18.24 18.97 18.06
CA LYS A 124 19.50 18.23 17.93
C LYS A 124 19.77 17.47 19.23
N ARG A 125 19.52 16.16 19.24
CA ARG A 125 20.13 15.25 20.21
C ARG A 125 21.47 14.78 19.63
N HIS A 126 22.55 15.22 20.28
CA HIS A 126 23.87 14.62 20.12
C HIS A 126 23.74 13.11 20.36
N ARG A 127 24.00 12.28 19.33
CA ARG A 127 24.26 10.85 19.54
C ARG A 127 25.75 10.61 19.37
N LYS A 128 26.38 10.29 20.52
CA LYS A 128 27.65 9.56 20.57
C LYS A 128 27.51 8.29 19.74
N ARG A 129 28.60 7.91 19.08
CA ARG A 129 28.78 6.55 18.56
C ARG A 129 28.75 5.61 19.76
N ASP A 130 27.71 4.79 19.82
CA ASP A 130 27.71 3.57 20.61
C ASP A 130 27.54 2.41 19.63
N GLU A 131 28.46 1.46 19.73
CA GLU A 131 28.53 0.23 18.95
C GLU A 131 27.28 -0.63 19.19
N ASP A 132 26.54 -0.90 18.12
CA ASP A 132 25.20 -1.49 18.15
C ASP A 132 25.27 -3.02 18.26
N LYS A 133 25.29 -3.53 19.50
CA LYS A 133 25.00 -4.94 19.82
C LYS A 133 23.48 -5.09 19.99
N PHE A 134 22.87 -5.87 19.09
CA PHE A 134 21.43 -6.22 18.95
C PHE A 134 20.57 -5.27 18.09
N LYS A 135 20.71 -5.40 16.76
CA LYS A 135 19.67 -5.01 15.80
C LYS A 135 18.56 -6.06 15.81
N ASP A 136 17.51 -5.85 16.59
CA ASP A 136 16.31 -6.67 16.48
C ASP A 136 15.62 -6.43 15.13
N ASP A 137 15.58 -7.49 14.31
CA ASP A 137 14.90 -7.53 13.03
C ASP A 137 13.38 -7.37 13.17
N ILE A 138 12.68 -7.13 12.06
CA ILE A 138 11.22 -7.16 12.04
C ILE A 138 10.76 -8.60 12.17
N THR A 139 9.75 -8.87 13.00
CA THR A 139 9.17 -10.21 13.15
C THR A 139 7.93 -10.41 12.27
N LYS A 140 7.51 -11.67 12.07
CA LYS A 140 6.25 -12.02 11.42
C LYS A 140 5.05 -11.29 12.03
N GLU A 141 5.00 -11.14 13.35
CA GLU A 141 3.90 -10.43 14.03
C GLU A 141 3.84 -8.94 13.67
N ASP A 142 4.98 -8.29 13.47
CA ASP A 142 5.03 -6.90 13.04
C ASP A 142 4.49 -6.75 11.61
N VAL A 143 4.80 -7.71 10.73
CA VAL A 143 4.25 -7.75 9.37
C VAL A 143 2.74 -7.99 9.41
N VAL A 144 2.26 -8.93 10.23
CA VAL A 144 0.81 -9.16 10.44
C VAL A 144 0.10 -7.88 10.88
N LYS A 145 0.66 -7.16 11.85
CA LYS A 145 0.10 -5.88 12.31
C LYS A 145 0.13 -4.82 11.21
N ALA A 146 1.19 -4.76 10.42
CA ALA A 146 1.33 -3.81 9.32
C ALA A 146 0.31 -4.09 8.21
N VAL A 147 0.13 -5.36 7.82
CA VAL A 147 -0.87 -5.78 6.82
C VAL A 147 -2.29 -5.48 7.30
N ARG A 148 -2.60 -5.72 8.58
CA ARG A 148 -3.92 -5.36 9.15
C ARG A 148 -4.17 -3.86 9.07
N LYS A 149 -3.22 -3.05 9.55
CA LYS A 149 -3.34 -1.58 9.47
C LYS A 149 -3.45 -1.09 8.03
N PHE A 150 -2.71 -1.68 7.11
CA PHE A 150 -2.84 -1.36 5.69
C PHE A 150 -4.24 -1.70 5.18
N SER A 151 -4.75 -2.89 5.51
CA SER A 151 -6.09 -3.35 5.13
C SER A 151 -7.19 -2.45 5.68
N ASP A 152 -7.05 -1.94 6.91
CA ASP A 152 -8.00 -1.01 7.53
C ASP A 152 -8.03 0.36 6.83
N ASN A 153 -7.02 0.69 6.03
CA ASN A 153 -6.95 1.92 5.24
C ASN A 153 -7.25 1.69 3.75
N LEU A 154 -7.66 0.46 3.37
CA LEU A 154 -8.04 0.19 1.98
C LEU A 154 -9.41 0.77 1.66
N PRO A 155 -9.61 1.35 0.46
CA PRO A 155 -10.93 1.76 0.00
C PRO A 155 -11.88 0.56 -0.04
N ASP A 156 -13.16 0.80 0.23
CA ASP A 156 -14.19 -0.22 0.19
C ASP A 156 -14.18 -0.97 -1.15
N GLY A 157 -14.21 -2.30 -1.09
CA GLY A 157 -14.13 -3.17 -2.26
C GLY A 157 -12.71 -3.48 -2.75
N THR A 158 -11.67 -2.92 -2.13
CA THR A 158 -10.27 -3.26 -2.45
C THR A 158 -9.81 -4.48 -1.65
N TYR A 159 -9.34 -5.50 -2.34
CA TYR A 159 -8.82 -6.70 -1.70
C TYR A 159 -7.39 -6.48 -1.20
N ARG A 160 -7.08 -6.95 0.02
CA ARG A 160 -5.71 -6.93 0.58
C ARG A 160 -4.68 -7.75 -0.23
N THR A 161 -5.12 -8.51 -1.22
CA THR A 161 -4.26 -9.20 -2.18
C THR A 161 -3.41 -8.25 -3.02
N ILE A 162 -3.73 -6.95 -3.10
CA ILE A 162 -2.88 -5.96 -3.77
C ILE A 162 -1.48 -5.84 -3.16
N LEU A 163 -1.30 -6.30 -1.91
CA LEU A 163 -0.01 -6.37 -1.25
C LEU A 163 0.85 -7.54 -1.72
N VAL A 164 0.28 -8.48 -2.49
CA VAL A 164 0.90 -9.77 -2.78
C VAL A 164 1.27 -9.86 -4.25
N ASN A 165 2.56 -9.98 -4.51
CA ASN A 165 3.11 -10.22 -5.84
C ASN A 165 2.70 -11.60 -6.39
N ASP A 166 3.01 -11.87 -7.65
CA ASP A 166 2.69 -13.16 -8.27
C ASP A 166 3.42 -14.34 -7.65
N ASP A 167 4.63 -14.12 -7.11
CA ASP A 167 5.43 -15.10 -6.37
C ASP A 167 5.02 -15.24 -4.89
N TYR A 168 3.86 -14.71 -4.52
CA TYR A 168 3.34 -14.68 -3.15
C TYR A 168 4.13 -13.81 -2.17
N SER A 169 5.18 -13.13 -2.62
CA SER A 169 5.92 -12.21 -1.76
C SER A 169 5.08 -10.97 -1.45
N ILE A 170 5.18 -10.47 -0.23
CA ILE A 170 4.53 -9.24 0.20
C ILE A 170 5.36 -8.04 -0.29
N ASP A 171 4.72 -7.08 -0.92
CA ASP A 171 5.32 -5.79 -1.22
C ASP A 171 5.46 -4.94 0.06
N LEU A 172 6.57 -5.14 0.75
CA LEU A 172 6.90 -4.43 1.99
C LEU A 172 7.12 -2.92 1.78
N SER A 173 7.28 -2.46 0.54
CA SER A 173 7.39 -1.02 0.25
C SER A 173 6.06 -0.31 0.54
N GLN A 174 4.93 -0.95 0.23
CA GLN A 174 3.59 -0.47 0.54
C GLN A 174 3.30 -0.48 2.05
N LEU A 175 3.93 -1.38 2.80
CA LEU A 175 3.80 -1.47 4.26
C LEU A 175 4.76 -0.56 5.04
N ARG A 176 5.62 0.21 4.35
CA ARG A 176 6.74 0.92 4.98
C ARG A 176 6.31 1.86 6.11
N ARG A 177 5.14 2.50 5.98
CA ARG A 177 4.59 3.43 6.98
C ARG A 177 4.06 2.74 8.25
N PHE A 178 3.77 1.44 8.17
CA PHE A 178 3.20 0.65 9.26
C PHE A 178 4.23 -0.23 9.97
N LEU A 179 5.40 -0.43 9.34
CA LEU A 179 6.49 -1.22 9.89
C LEU A 179 7.37 -0.39 10.85
N PRO A 180 7.79 -0.95 11.99
CA PRO A 180 8.61 -0.21 12.96
C PRO A 180 10.04 0.05 12.46
N ARG A 181 10.55 -0.78 11.53
CA ARG A 181 11.91 -0.73 10.98
C ARG A 181 11.91 -1.08 9.49
N LYS A 182 13.10 -1.12 8.86
CA LYS A 182 13.25 -1.62 7.48
C LYS A 182 13.43 -3.14 7.53
N PRO A 183 12.64 -3.93 6.77
CA PRO A 183 12.78 -5.37 6.73
C PRO A 183 14.09 -5.77 6.07
N THR A 184 14.73 -6.81 6.59
CA THR A 184 15.96 -7.42 6.04
C THR A 184 15.66 -8.70 5.24
N GLN A 185 14.54 -9.36 5.54
CA GLN A 185 14.08 -10.61 4.93
C GLN A 185 12.75 -10.43 4.21
N LYS A 186 12.43 -11.38 3.33
CA LYS A 186 11.14 -11.43 2.64
C LYS A 186 10.08 -12.08 3.52
N TYR A 187 8.83 -11.69 3.26
CA TYR A 187 7.65 -12.30 3.84
C TYR A 187 6.69 -12.64 2.70
N TYR A 188 5.90 -13.70 2.90
CA TYR A 188 4.98 -14.22 1.91
C TYR A 188 3.57 -14.24 2.48
N MET A 189 2.54 -14.12 1.63
CA MET A 189 1.14 -14.16 2.07
C MET A 189 0.30 -14.96 1.09
N SER A 190 -0.55 -15.83 1.63
CA SER A 190 -1.58 -16.54 0.86
C SER A 190 -2.64 -15.57 0.35
N LYS A 191 -3.05 -15.66 -0.91
CA LYS A 191 -4.07 -14.77 -1.50
C LYS A 191 -5.49 -15.21 -1.12
N GLU A 192 -5.68 -16.49 -0.77
CA GLU A 192 -6.98 -17.02 -0.36
C GLU A 192 -7.21 -16.93 1.16
N THR A 193 -6.22 -17.28 1.99
CA THR A 193 -6.37 -17.33 3.46
C THR A 193 -5.81 -16.09 4.17
N TYR A 194 -4.97 -15.31 3.48
CA TYR A 194 -4.26 -14.15 4.04
C TYR A 194 -3.31 -14.46 5.20
N GLU A 195 -2.98 -15.74 5.41
CA GLU A 195 -1.93 -16.13 6.34
C GLU A 195 -0.57 -15.65 5.81
N ILE A 196 0.27 -15.17 6.73
CA ILE A 196 1.60 -14.61 6.44
C ILE A 196 2.66 -15.62 6.86
N PHE A 197 3.73 -15.71 6.08
CA PHE A 197 4.78 -16.71 6.16
C PHE A 197 6.17 -16.05 6.13
N GLU A 198 7.11 -16.67 6.82
CA GLU A 198 8.52 -16.27 6.75
C GLU A 198 9.21 -16.84 5.53
N GLU A 199 10.45 -16.40 5.27
CA GLU A 199 11.19 -16.79 4.07
C GLU A 199 11.44 -18.30 3.95
N HIS A 200 11.65 -18.99 5.07
CA HIS A 200 11.81 -20.45 5.08
C HIS A 200 10.52 -21.21 4.79
N GLU A 201 9.36 -20.54 4.86
CA GLU A 201 8.02 -21.07 4.61
C GLU A 201 7.45 -20.63 3.24
N ALA A 202 8.25 -20.00 2.38
CA ALA A 202 7.82 -19.44 1.10
C ALA A 202 7.11 -20.43 0.16
N HIS A 203 7.34 -21.73 0.34
CA HIS A 203 6.72 -22.81 -0.45
C HIS A 203 5.28 -23.14 -0.01
N ILE A 204 4.85 -22.72 1.19
CA ILE A 204 3.54 -23.02 1.76
C ILE A 204 2.40 -22.22 1.09
N PRO A 205 2.48 -20.88 0.93
CA PRO A 205 1.37 -20.10 0.37
C PRO A 205 0.84 -20.58 -1.00
N PRO A 206 1.69 -20.89 -2.00
CA PRO A 206 1.22 -21.39 -3.30
C PRO A 206 0.45 -22.71 -3.17
N LEU A 207 0.95 -23.63 -2.34
CA LEU A 207 0.30 -24.91 -2.10
C LEU A 207 -1.02 -24.72 -1.35
N MET A 208 -1.03 -23.85 -0.34
CA MET A 208 -2.21 -23.59 0.46
C MET A 208 -3.33 -22.93 -0.36
N ASP A 209 -3.03 -21.99 -1.24
CA ASP A 209 -4.02 -21.40 -2.15
C ASP A 209 -4.58 -22.42 -3.13
N LYS A 210 -3.75 -23.36 -3.62
CA LYS A 210 -4.21 -24.47 -4.46
C LYS A 210 -5.20 -25.36 -3.70
N VAL A 211 -4.88 -25.73 -2.47
CA VAL A 211 -5.76 -26.57 -1.64
C VAL A 211 -7.02 -25.81 -1.23
N GLN A 212 -6.94 -24.53 -0.86
CA GLN A 212 -8.12 -23.73 -0.50
C GLN A 212 -9.11 -23.65 -1.66
N LYS A 213 -8.65 -23.37 -2.88
CA LYS A 213 -9.50 -23.35 -4.08
C LYS A 213 -10.19 -24.69 -4.34
N ALA A 214 -9.47 -25.80 -4.15
CA ALA A 214 -10.04 -27.14 -4.28
C ALA A 214 -11.10 -27.42 -3.21
N VAL A 215 -10.84 -27.02 -1.95
CA VAL A 215 -11.82 -27.11 -0.86
C VAL A 215 -13.07 -26.27 -1.17
N ASP A 216 -12.90 -25.03 -1.63
CA ASP A 216 -14.02 -24.14 -1.95
C ASP A 216 -14.85 -24.66 -3.14
N ALA A 217 -14.20 -25.26 -4.13
CA ALA A 217 -14.87 -25.93 -5.24
C ALA A 217 -15.69 -27.14 -4.74
N TYR A 218 -15.09 -27.99 -3.90
CA TYR A 218 -15.76 -29.14 -3.31
C TYR A 218 -16.99 -28.73 -2.48
N VAL A 219 -16.83 -27.75 -1.59
CA VAL A 219 -17.92 -27.26 -0.73
C VAL A 219 -19.05 -26.65 -1.57
N ARG A 220 -18.73 -25.96 -2.66
CA ARG A 220 -19.73 -25.37 -3.56
C ARG A 220 -20.61 -26.43 -4.20
N GLU A 221 -20.03 -27.56 -4.59
CA GLU A 221 -20.72 -28.68 -5.24
C GLU A 221 -21.44 -29.58 -4.24
N HIS A 222 -20.76 -30.04 -3.19
CA HIS A 222 -21.28 -31.05 -2.26
C HIS A 222 -21.93 -30.49 -1.00
N LYS A 223 -21.79 -29.18 -0.73
CA LYS A 223 -22.28 -28.50 0.48
C LYS A 223 -21.72 -29.05 1.80
N GLU A 224 -20.61 -29.79 1.73
CA GLU A 224 -19.89 -30.32 2.89
C GLU A 224 -18.38 -30.13 2.73
N TYR A 225 -17.64 -30.19 3.84
CA TYR A 225 -16.18 -30.03 3.81
C TYR A 225 -15.48 -31.37 3.51
N PRO A 226 -14.42 -31.38 2.68
CA PRO A 226 -13.67 -32.59 2.34
C PRO A 226 -12.73 -32.96 3.50
N ILE A 227 -13.27 -33.49 4.59
CA ILE A 227 -12.54 -33.81 5.82
C ILE A 227 -12.36 -35.33 5.94
N ILE A 228 -11.22 -35.77 6.49
CA ILE A 228 -11.02 -37.18 6.82
C ILE A 228 -12.03 -37.61 7.91
N PRO A 229 -12.84 -38.66 7.67
CA PRO A 229 -13.82 -39.13 8.64
C PRO A 229 -13.18 -39.44 9.99
N TYR A 230 -13.83 -39.01 11.08
CA TYR A 230 -13.40 -39.21 12.46
C TYR A 230 -12.07 -38.51 12.85
N ASP A 231 -11.51 -37.63 12.01
CA ASP A 231 -10.35 -36.82 12.39
C ASP A 231 -10.78 -35.60 13.22
N HIS A 232 -10.51 -35.63 14.53
CA HIS A 232 -10.77 -34.52 15.45
C HIS A 232 -10.03 -33.22 15.09
N ALA A 233 -8.91 -33.31 14.36
CA ALA A 233 -8.17 -32.14 13.91
C ALA A 233 -8.76 -31.52 12.63
N ARG A 234 -9.82 -32.13 12.06
CA ARG A 234 -10.49 -31.67 10.83
C ARG A 234 -9.54 -31.55 9.63
N ARG A 235 -8.67 -32.55 9.45
CA ARG A 235 -7.72 -32.59 8.34
C ARG A 235 -8.42 -32.70 7.00
N VAL A 236 -7.95 -31.93 6.02
CA VAL A 236 -8.39 -31.98 4.63
C VAL A 236 -8.06 -33.33 4.02
N ASN A 237 -9.04 -33.95 3.38
CA ASN A 237 -8.89 -35.20 2.66
C ASN A 237 -8.35 -34.93 1.25
N GLY A 238 -7.03 -34.87 1.11
CA GLY A 238 -6.38 -34.66 -0.19
C GLY A 238 -6.73 -35.73 -1.23
N TYR A 239 -6.91 -36.99 -0.81
CA TYR A 239 -7.26 -38.08 -1.73
C TYR A 239 -8.63 -37.86 -2.38
N LEU A 240 -9.59 -37.39 -1.59
CA LEU A 240 -10.92 -37.04 -2.08
C LEU A 240 -10.84 -35.91 -3.11
N LEU A 241 -10.07 -34.86 -2.82
CA LEU A 241 -9.91 -33.73 -3.75
C LEU A 241 -9.23 -34.14 -5.07
N VAL A 242 -8.30 -35.09 -5.03
CA VAL A 242 -7.70 -35.66 -6.25
C VAL A 242 -8.70 -36.53 -7.02
N GLN A 243 -9.48 -37.35 -6.31
CA GLN A 243 -10.50 -38.22 -6.91
C GLN A 243 -11.59 -37.41 -7.63
N GLU A 244 -12.00 -36.28 -7.06
CA GLU A 244 -12.97 -35.34 -7.67
C GLU A 244 -12.33 -34.41 -8.71
N HIS A 245 -11.07 -34.63 -9.10
CA HIS A 245 -10.34 -33.81 -10.07
C HIS A 245 -10.20 -32.32 -9.69
N LEU A 246 -10.29 -31.99 -8.40
CA LEU A 246 -10.10 -30.64 -7.87
C LEU A 246 -8.63 -30.34 -7.53
N LEU A 247 -7.82 -31.39 -7.38
CA LEU A 247 -6.36 -31.33 -7.29
C LEU A 247 -5.74 -32.29 -8.29
N ASP A 248 -4.64 -31.88 -8.93
CA ASP A 248 -3.90 -32.75 -9.85
C ASP A 248 -3.15 -33.87 -9.12
N GLU A 249 -2.65 -33.56 -7.92
CA GLU A 249 -1.83 -34.46 -7.12
C GLU A 249 -2.05 -34.21 -5.62
N MET A 250 -1.62 -35.19 -4.81
CA MET A 250 -1.67 -35.07 -3.36
C MET A 250 -0.78 -33.93 -2.87
N PRO A 251 -1.29 -33.05 -1.99
CA PRO A 251 -0.47 -32.02 -1.37
C PRO A 251 0.73 -32.61 -0.62
N SER A 252 1.89 -31.97 -0.70
CA SER A 252 3.10 -32.42 -0.02
C SER A 252 3.05 -32.26 1.51
N MET A 253 2.00 -31.63 2.04
CA MET A 253 1.78 -31.42 3.46
C MET A 253 0.30 -31.44 3.82
N ASP A 254 0.01 -31.65 5.10
CA ASP A 254 -1.35 -31.69 5.62
C ASP A 254 -1.92 -30.28 5.85
N PHE A 255 -3.19 -30.10 5.51
CA PHE A 255 -3.99 -28.91 5.83
C PHE A 255 -5.20 -29.29 6.68
N TYR A 256 -5.74 -28.31 7.42
CA TYR A 256 -6.83 -28.49 8.36
C TYR A 256 -7.90 -27.42 8.15
N ILE A 257 -9.17 -27.81 8.16
CA ILE A 257 -10.29 -26.86 8.07
C ILE A 257 -10.41 -26.12 9.41
N THR A 258 -10.36 -24.80 9.38
CA THR A 258 -10.55 -23.95 10.56
C THR A 258 -12.04 -23.74 10.84
N ASN A 259 -12.34 -23.04 11.94
CA ASN A 259 -13.70 -22.61 12.26
C ASN A 259 -14.04 -21.24 11.63
N TYR A 260 -13.09 -20.63 10.91
CA TYR A 260 -13.26 -19.31 10.29
C TYR A 260 -13.63 -19.49 8.82
N ASP A 261 -14.93 -19.44 8.53
CA ASP A 261 -15.50 -19.35 7.18
C ASP A 261 -14.96 -20.37 6.16
N GLY A 262 -14.64 -21.58 6.61
CA GLY A 262 -14.11 -22.64 5.73
C GLY A 262 -12.64 -22.47 5.31
N LEU A 263 -11.92 -21.50 5.86
CA LEU A 263 -10.49 -21.34 5.60
C LEU A 263 -9.68 -22.51 6.13
N ILE A 264 -8.62 -22.86 5.42
CA ILE A 264 -7.66 -23.90 5.81
C ILE A 264 -6.44 -23.31 6.51
N THR A 265 -5.73 -24.15 7.26
CA THR A 265 -4.42 -23.83 7.84
C THR A 265 -3.47 -25.02 7.71
N HIS A 266 -2.18 -24.73 7.61
CA HIS A 266 -1.10 -25.73 7.65
C HIS A 266 -0.71 -26.11 9.10
N THR A 267 -1.13 -25.31 10.09
CA THR A 267 -0.84 -25.57 11.51
C THR A 267 -1.87 -26.50 12.12
N LYS A 268 -1.42 -27.63 12.68
CA LYS A 268 -2.32 -28.56 13.35
C LYS A 268 -3.00 -27.88 14.55
N PRO A 269 -4.34 -27.86 14.63
CA PRO A 269 -5.05 -27.22 15.73
C PRO A 269 -4.71 -27.90 17.06
N LYS A 270 -4.35 -27.09 18.06
CA LYS A 270 -4.15 -27.56 19.45
C LYS A 270 -5.53 -27.68 20.10
N LYS A 271 -5.75 -28.79 20.81
CA LYS A 271 -6.96 -29.01 21.62
C LYS A 271 -7.02 -28.04 22.78
#